data_AF-A0A9D1I3Z7-F1
#
_entry.id   AF-A0A9D1I3Z7-F1
#
_cell.length_a   1.000
_cell.length_b   1.000
_cell.length_c   1.000
_cell.angle_alpha   90.00
_cell.angle_beta   90.00
_cell.angle_gamma   90.00
#
_symmetry.space_group_name_H-M   'P 1'
#
loop_
_entity.id
_entity.type
_entity.pdbx_description
1 polymer ?
#
loop_
_entity_poly.entity_id
_entity_poly.type
_entity_poly.pdbx_seq_one_letter_code
_entity_poly.pdbx_strand_id
1 'polypeptide(L)'
;MCKTSFPKNGVFWIIEGKLLAFAFEEEIYPEGIAKSGTTYNHKKLWKAVHPKGCGKPYDYYPRGRVHITKDGTAHLFLSPHITAGFVPEIKVFFGISGDMKIHYDHTPHYYCHLDEGWRPYT
;
A
#
# COMPACT_ATOMS: atom_id res chain seq x y z
N MET A 1 5.10 -14.56 -2.45
CA MET A 1 4.50 -13.72 -1.38
C MET A 1 3.45 -14.54 -0.65
N CYS A 2 3.40 -14.47 0.68
CA CYS A 2 2.51 -15.29 1.51
C CYS A 2 1.13 -14.62 1.61
N LYS A 3 0.05 -15.36 1.33
CA LYS A 3 -1.34 -14.89 1.51
C LYS A 3 -1.67 -14.94 3.01
N THR A 4 -2.30 -13.91 3.55
CA THR A 4 -2.64 -13.90 4.99
C THR A 4 -3.96 -14.65 5.24
N SER A 5 -4.02 -15.42 6.34
CA SER A 5 -5.24 -16.13 6.77
C SER A 5 -6.20 -15.26 7.58
N PHE A 6 -5.75 -14.08 8.01
CA PHE A 6 -6.53 -13.10 8.77
C PHE A 6 -6.27 -11.68 8.22
N PRO A 7 -7.22 -10.74 8.42
CA PRO A 7 -7.05 -9.34 8.05
C PRO A 7 -5.76 -8.74 8.60
N LYS A 8 -4.92 -8.16 7.74
CA LYS A 8 -3.70 -7.44 8.16
C LYS A 8 -3.66 -6.02 7.61
N ASN A 9 -3.11 -5.12 8.42
CA ASN A 9 -2.63 -3.83 7.93
C ASN A 9 -1.55 -4.04 6.87
N GLY A 10 -1.32 -3.04 6.03
CA GLY A 10 -0.12 -3.00 5.22
C GLY A 10 -0.23 -2.03 4.05
N VAL A 11 0.73 -2.13 3.13
CA VAL A 11 0.91 -1.17 2.05
C VAL A 11 1.15 -1.87 0.73
N PHE A 12 0.86 -1.18 -0.36
CA PHE A 12 1.08 -1.71 -1.71
C PHE A 12 1.32 -0.62 -2.74
N TRP A 13 1.83 -1.05 -3.89
CA TRP A 13 2.00 -0.27 -5.12
C TRP A 13 1.40 -1.01 -6.30
N ILE A 14 0.95 -0.27 -7.31
CA ILE A 14 0.67 -0.83 -8.64
C ILE A 14 1.82 -0.44 -9.56
N ILE A 15 2.60 -1.44 -9.97
CA ILE A 15 3.77 -1.26 -10.83
C ILE A 15 3.51 -2.02 -12.12
N GLU A 16 3.49 -1.31 -13.25
CA GLU A 16 3.28 -1.91 -14.58
C GLU A 16 2.03 -2.80 -14.63
N GLY A 17 0.94 -2.34 -13.99
CA GLY A 17 -0.33 -3.08 -13.95
C GLY A 17 -0.34 -4.30 -13.01
N LYS A 18 0.67 -4.46 -12.15
CA LYS A 18 0.77 -5.56 -11.19
C LYS A 18 0.75 -5.06 -9.75
N LEU A 19 0.09 -5.80 -8.88
CA LEU A 19 0.07 -5.52 -7.45
C LEU A 19 1.39 -5.96 -6.80
N LEU A 20 2.10 -5.00 -6.20
CA LEU A 20 3.21 -5.26 -5.29
C LEU A 20 2.76 -4.91 -3.87
N ALA A 21 2.36 -5.92 -3.08
CA ALA A 21 1.76 -5.74 -1.76
C ALA A 21 2.59 -6.34 -0.63
N PHE A 22 2.48 -5.75 0.56
CA PHE A 22 3.17 -6.16 1.78
C PHE A 22 2.25 -6.05 2.98
N ALA A 23 1.87 -7.20 3.53
CA ALA A 23 1.15 -7.29 4.79
C ALA A 23 2.10 -6.99 5.94
N PHE A 24 1.62 -6.27 6.95
CA PHE A 24 2.42 -5.85 8.08
C PHE A 24 2.81 -7.06 8.95
N GLU A 25 4.11 -7.28 9.04
CA GLU A 25 4.74 -8.26 9.92
C GLU A 25 6.02 -7.63 10.50
N GLU A 26 6.01 -7.41 11.81
CA GLU A 26 7.07 -6.65 12.51
C GLU A 26 8.48 -7.23 12.25
N GLU A 27 8.58 -8.55 12.15
CA GLU A 27 9.85 -9.27 12.01
C GLU A 27 10.42 -9.29 10.59
N ILE A 28 9.59 -9.03 9.56
CA ILE A 28 10.01 -9.21 8.16
C ILE A 28 10.74 -7.97 7.63
N TYR A 29 10.22 -6.78 7.94
CA TYR A 29 10.78 -5.49 7.48
C TYR A 29 10.79 -4.48 8.63
N PRO A 30 11.58 -4.70 9.70
CA PRO A 30 11.62 -3.82 10.87
C PRO A 30 11.99 -2.37 10.52
N GLU A 31 12.86 -2.17 9.54
CA GLU A 31 13.23 -0.86 9.01
C GLU A 31 12.08 -0.13 8.30
N GLY A 32 11.09 -0.88 7.81
CA GLY A 32 9.90 -0.39 7.13
C GLY A 32 8.80 0.12 8.06
N ILE A 33 8.91 -0.14 9.37
CA ILE A 33 7.84 0.11 10.34
C ILE A 33 7.54 1.61 10.49
N ALA A 34 6.25 1.96 10.42
CA ALA A 34 5.77 3.31 10.65
C ALA A 34 5.92 3.72 12.12
N LYS A 35 5.88 5.03 12.40
CA LYS A 35 6.00 5.55 13.78
C LYS A 35 4.95 4.97 14.74
N SER A 36 3.79 4.55 14.24
CA SER A 36 2.73 3.94 15.05
C SER A 36 3.04 2.51 15.52
N GLY A 37 4.01 1.82 14.91
CA GLY A 37 4.33 0.42 15.23
C GLY A 37 3.33 -0.62 14.70
N THR A 38 2.31 -0.20 13.95
CA THR A 38 1.16 -1.08 13.58
C THR A 38 0.98 -1.30 12.09
N THR A 39 1.85 -0.70 11.28
CA THR A 39 1.85 -0.79 9.81
C THR A 39 3.22 -0.37 9.27
N TYR A 40 3.42 -0.50 7.96
CA TYR A 40 4.59 0.02 7.27
C TYR A 40 4.41 1.47 6.81
N ASN A 41 5.52 2.20 6.73
CA ASN A 41 5.60 3.47 6.04
C ASN A 41 6.15 3.24 4.62
N HIS A 42 5.45 3.72 3.59
CA HIS A 42 5.85 3.54 2.18
C HIS A 42 7.29 4.00 1.91
N LYS A 43 7.71 5.19 2.37
CA LYS A 43 9.07 5.73 2.15
C LYS A 43 10.15 4.86 2.80
N LYS A 44 9.89 4.37 4.01
CA LYS A 44 10.83 3.47 4.71
C LYS A 44 10.90 2.11 4.06
N LEU A 45 9.76 1.45 3.86
CA LEU A 45 9.68 0.10 3.32
C LEU A 45 10.25 0.02 1.89
N TRP A 46 10.01 1.04 1.06
CA TRP A 46 10.48 1.08 -0.32
C TRP A 46 11.99 0.86 -0.44
N LYS A 47 12.79 1.34 0.52
CA LYS A 47 14.25 1.14 0.53
C LYS A 47 14.67 -0.34 0.52
N ALA A 48 13.81 -1.22 1.03
CA ALA A 48 14.06 -2.66 1.09
C ALA A 48 13.36 -3.43 -0.04
N VAL A 49 12.19 -2.95 -0.50
CA VAL A 49 11.29 -3.77 -1.33
C VAL A 49 11.12 -3.30 -2.77
N HIS A 50 11.73 -2.18 -3.16
CA HIS A 50 11.63 -1.70 -4.54
C HIS A 50 12.16 -2.76 -5.51
N PRO A 51 11.58 -2.89 -6.72
CA PRO A 51 12.08 -3.83 -7.71
C PRO A 51 13.57 -3.61 -8.01
N LYS A 52 14.31 -4.69 -8.27
CA LYS A 52 15.74 -4.61 -8.61
C LYS A 52 15.93 -3.75 -9.85
N GLY A 53 16.85 -2.78 -9.79
CA GLY A 53 17.09 -1.82 -10.87
C GLY A 53 16.07 -0.67 -10.95
N CYS A 54 15.12 -0.59 -10.01
CA CYS A 54 14.18 0.53 -9.95
C CYS A 54 14.87 1.78 -9.39
N GLY A 55 15.11 2.77 -10.25
CA GLY A 55 15.61 4.09 -9.86
C GLY A 55 14.50 5.08 -9.47
N LYS A 56 13.28 4.62 -9.22
CA LYS A 56 12.13 5.47 -8.93
C LYS A 56 11.90 5.61 -7.42
N PRO A 57 11.52 6.80 -6.93
CA PRO A 57 11.19 6.99 -5.52
C PRO A 57 9.89 6.27 -5.13
N TYR A 58 9.67 6.14 -3.83
CA TYR A 58 8.55 5.38 -3.25
C TYR A 58 7.17 5.89 -3.67
N ASP A 59 7.09 7.16 -4.06
CA ASP A 59 5.88 7.87 -4.42
C ASP A 59 5.69 8.00 -5.94
N TYR A 60 6.58 7.42 -6.74
CA TYR A 60 6.48 7.47 -8.19
C TYR A 60 5.27 6.70 -8.71
N TYR A 61 5.03 5.49 -8.21
CA TYR A 61 3.91 4.64 -8.64
C TYR A 61 2.64 4.90 -7.83
N PRO A 62 1.44 4.67 -8.41
CA PRO A 62 0.20 4.63 -7.66
C PRO A 62 0.32 3.63 -6.51
N ARG A 63 -0.12 4.05 -5.33
CA ARG A 63 0.05 3.29 -4.09
C ARG A 63 -1.18 3.39 -3.21
N GLY A 64 -1.27 2.48 -2.25
CA GLY A 64 -2.35 2.46 -1.27
C GLY A 64 -1.95 1.76 0.02
N ARG A 65 -2.90 1.68 0.94
CA ARG A 65 -2.77 0.95 2.21
C ARG A 65 -4.09 0.31 2.61
N VAL A 66 -3.96 -0.82 3.29
CA VAL A 66 -5.04 -1.42 4.05
C VAL A 66 -4.84 -1.04 5.51
N HIS A 67 -5.90 -0.52 6.13
CA HIS A 67 -5.97 -0.24 7.55
C HIS A 67 -7.12 -1.03 8.17
N ILE A 68 -6.79 -1.86 9.16
CA ILE A 68 -7.74 -2.58 10.00
C ILE A 68 -7.86 -1.82 11.31
N THR A 69 -9.06 -1.33 11.58
CA THR A 69 -9.39 -0.64 12.83
C THR A 69 -9.49 -1.63 13.99
N LYS A 70 -9.52 -1.12 15.23
CA LYS A 70 -9.59 -1.97 16.44
C LYS A 70 -10.85 -2.83 16.52
N ASP A 71 -11.94 -2.39 15.89
CA ASP A 71 -13.21 -3.13 15.79
C ASP A 71 -13.24 -4.13 14.61
N GLY A 72 -12.14 -4.25 13.85
CA GLY A 72 -12.02 -5.18 12.72
C GLY A 72 -12.51 -4.63 11.37
N THR A 73 -12.96 -3.38 11.30
CA THR A 73 -13.37 -2.78 10.02
C THR A 73 -12.17 -2.60 9.09
N ALA A 74 -12.28 -3.07 7.84
CA ALA A 74 -11.26 -2.88 6.83
C ALA A 74 -11.47 -1.57 6.05
N HIS A 75 -10.43 -0.75 5.99
CA HIS A 75 -10.36 0.46 5.19
C HIS A 75 -9.26 0.35 4.13
N LEU A 76 -9.59 0.64 2.89
CA LEU A 76 -8.64 0.72 1.78
C LEU A 76 -8.49 2.17 1.35
N PHE A 77 -7.31 2.74 1.52
CA PHE A 77 -6.96 4.06 1.00
C PHE A 77 -6.05 3.88 -0.21
N LEU A 78 -6.38 4.50 -1.33
CA LEU A 78 -5.67 4.28 -2.59
C LEU A 78 -5.59 5.55 -3.43
N SER A 79 -4.52 5.66 -4.22
CA SER A 79 -4.37 6.67 -5.26
C SER A 79 -5.53 6.60 -6.26
N PRO A 80 -6.05 7.76 -6.76
CA PRO A 80 -7.15 7.79 -7.72
C PRO A 80 -6.89 7.05 -9.03
N HIS A 81 -5.61 6.83 -9.36
CA HIS A 81 -5.17 6.12 -10.56
C HIS A 81 -5.23 4.59 -10.41
N ILE A 82 -5.61 4.07 -9.24
CA ILE A 82 -5.80 2.63 -9.03
C ILE A 82 -7.25 2.28 -9.30
N THR A 83 -7.47 1.44 -10.32
CA THR A 83 -8.82 1.01 -10.70
C THR A 83 -9.42 0.07 -9.66
N ALA A 84 -10.76 0.01 -9.60
CA ALA A 84 -11.48 -0.93 -8.75
C ALA A 84 -11.16 -2.42 -9.08
N GLY A 85 -10.61 -2.70 -10.26
CA GLY A 85 -10.22 -4.06 -10.68
C GLY A 85 -9.16 -4.72 -9.78
N PHE A 86 -8.35 -3.94 -9.05
CA PHE A 86 -7.37 -4.48 -8.10
C PHE A 86 -7.97 -4.84 -6.74
N VAL A 87 -9.18 -4.38 -6.42
CA VAL A 87 -9.80 -4.57 -5.10
C VAL A 87 -9.90 -6.05 -4.72
N PRO A 88 -10.35 -6.99 -5.59
CA PRO A 88 -10.39 -8.41 -5.24
C PRO A 88 -9.01 -8.99 -4.91
N GLU A 89 -7.98 -8.62 -5.68
CA GLU A 89 -6.61 -9.11 -5.46
C GLU A 89 -6.03 -8.58 -4.13
N ILE A 90 -6.27 -7.29 -3.84
CA ILE A 90 -5.89 -6.67 -2.56
C ILE A 90 -6.60 -7.38 -1.40
N LYS A 91 -7.91 -7.61 -1.49
CA LYS A 91 -8.65 -8.34 -0.43
C LYS A 91 -8.05 -9.72 -0.16
N VAL A 92 -7.79 -10.50 -1.21
CA VAL A 92 -7.20 -11.83 -1.09
C VAL A 92 -5.80 -11.76 -0.46
N PHE A 93 -4.98 -10.81 -0.86
CA PHE A 93 -3.62 -10.67 -0.34
C PHE A 93 -3.59 -10.36 1.17
N PHE A 94 -4.45 -9.42 1.60
CA PHE A 94 -4.51 -8.95 2.99
C PHE A 94 -5.50 -9.73 3.87
N GLY A 95 -6.08 -10.83 3.38
CA GLY A 95 -6.94 -11.71 4.16
C GLY A 95 -8.31 -11.10 4.52
N ILE A 96 -8.85 -10.23 3.66
CA ILE A 96 -10.14 -9.55 3.86
C ILE A 96 -11.25 -10.34 3.17
N SER A 97 -12.06 -11.07 3.95
CA SER A 97 -13.21 -11.83 3.46
C SER A 97 -14.51 -11.02 3.40
N GLY A 98 -14.61 -9.93 4.17
CA GLY A 98 -15.84 -9.14 4.31
C GLY A 98 -15.87 -7.83 3.54
N ASP A 99 -16.73 -6.93 4.00
CA ASP A 99 -16.85 -5.57 3.48
C ASP A 99 -15.60 -4.73 3.77
N MET A 100 -15.36 -3.77 2.88
CA MET A 100 -14.20 -2.90 2.96
C MET A 100 -14.60 -1.50 2.51
N LYS A 101 -14.31 -0.50 3.34
CA LYS A 101 -14.56 0.91 3.00
C LYS A 101 -13.44 1.41 2.11
N ILE A 102 -13.77 1.82 0.89
CA ILE A 102 -12.80 2.27 -0.12
C ILE A 102 -12.75 3.79 -0.15
N HIS A 103 -11.54 4.34 -0.08
CA HIS A 103 -11.25 5.77 -0.06
C HIS A 103 -10.28 6.08 -1.20
N TYR A 104 -10.79 6.75 -2.24
CA TYR A 104 -9.98 7.33 -3.29
C TYR A 104 -9.42 8.64 -2.76
N ASP A 105 -8.11 8.67 -2.48
CA ASP A 105 -7.48 9.82 -1.82
C ASP A 105 -6.87 10.76 -2.86
N HIS A 106 -7.56 11.89 -3.09
CA HIS A 106 -7.17 12.94 -4.03
C HIS A 106 -6.22 13.98 -3.41
N THR A 107 -5.60 13.69 -2.27
CA THR A 107 -4.64 14.59 -1.65
C THR A 107 -3.21 14.31 -2.13
N PRO A 108 -2.28 15.28 -1.98
CA PRO A 108 -0.87 15.08 -2.32
C PRO A 108 -0.22 13.85 -1.70
N HIS A 109 -0.78 13.31 -0.61
CA HIS A 109 -0.27 12.11 0.04
C HIS A 109 -0.19 10.89 -0.87
N TYR A 110 -1.12 10.75 -1.83
CA TYR A 110 -1.16 9.65 -2.80
C TYR A 110 -0.89 10.07 -4.26
N TYR A 111 -0.46 11.31 -4.46
CA TYR A 111 -0.02 11.75 -5.78
C TYR A 111 1.21 10.94 -6.25
N CYS A 112 1.28 10.75 -7.55
CA CYS A 112 2.28 9.96 -8.24
C CYS A 112 2.60 10.58 -9.62
N HIS A 113 3.45 9.94 -10.43
CA HIS A 113 3.89 10.49 -11.72
C HIS A 113 2.77 10.71 -12.76
N LEU A 114 1.56 10.21 -12.49
CA LEU A 114 0.38 10.39 -13.32
C LEU A 114 -0.40 11.67 -12.97
N ASP A 115 -0.10 12.28 -11.81
CA ASP A 115 -0.74 13.50 -11.35
C ASP A 115 -0.03 14.73 -11.92
N GLU A 116 -0.82 15.71 -12.36
CA GLU A 116 -0.29 16.98 -12.82
C GLU A 116 0.47 17.70 -11.70
N GLY A 117 1.65 18.24 -12.01
CA GLY A 117 2.47 18.96 -11.04
C GLY A 117 3.16 18.06 -10.01
N TRP A 118 3.09 16.72 -10.14
CA TRP A 118 3.81 15.84 -9.23
C TRP A 118 5.31 16.11 -9.24
N ARG A 119 5.87 16.18 -8.03
CA ARG A 119 7.30 16.21 -7.74
C ARG A 119 7.57 15.14 -6.69
N PRO A 120 8.67 14.40 -6.81
CA PRO A 120 9.01 13.41 -5.81
C PRO A 120 9.22 14.08 -4.46
N TYR A 121 8.70 13.48 -3.39
CA TYR A 121 8.98 13.90 -2.02
C TYR A 121 10.46 13.64 -1.70
N THR A 122 11.26 14.71 -1.75
CA THR A 122 12.67 14.73 -1.31
C THR A 122 12.79 14.25 0.14
#